data_AF-A0A929HAA2-F1
#
_entry.id   AF-A0A929HAA2-F1
#
_cell.length_a   1.000
_cell.length_b   1.000
_cell.length_c   1.000
_cell.angle_alpha   90.00
_cell.angle_beta   90.00
_cell.angle_gamma   90.00
#
_symmetry.space_group_name_H-M   'P 1'
#
loop_
_entity.id
_entity.type
_entity.pdbx_description
1 polymer ?
#
loop_
_entity_poly.entity_id
_entity_poly.type
_entity_poly.pdbx_seq_one_letter_code
_entity_poly.pdbx_strand_id
1 'polypeptide(L)'
;MNKIFVAVVLVAMTAPVFSKESAKELVVYSARNEQLIKPLFDVYTKETGTKIRFITDKAAPLLARLQAEGANSPADVLITVDAGNLWKAGQDGALARVESKLLGRNIPRHLRDPDNKWFGFSVRARTIAYSTERVKPGELSTYEALGSKSWKGRLCLRTSKKVYNQSLVAMMIARKGEAGAEKVVRSWVNNLAADVFSNDTAVLKAIAAGQCDAGIVNTYYYGRLMKKKPGLPIKLFWPNQKGQGVHVNVSGAGVVANSRNKAEATRFLEWLSTEPAQRIFADGNMEYPANPRVKPNSTVAAWGKFKQDRINVAKAGELQVQAVKLMDRAGYR
;
A
#
# COMPACT_ATOMS: atom_id res chain seq x y z
N MET A 1 -62.31 29.87 -63.65
CA MET A 1 -61.03 30.47 -63.20
C MET A 1 -60.57 29.73 -61.96
N ASN A 2 -59.59 28.82 -62.13
CA ASN A 2 -59.05 27.94 -61.08
C ASN A 2 -58.26 28.73 -60.04
N LYS A 3 -58.55 28.53 -58.74
CA LYS A 3 -57.67 28.93 -57.65
C LYS A 3 -57.07 27.66 -57.03
N ILE A 4 -55.81 27.40 -57.36
CA ILE A 4 -55.01 26.33 -56.76
C ILE A 4 -54.42 26.88 -55.45
N PHE A 5 -54.83 26.33 -54.31
CA PHE A 5 -54.19 26.56 -53.01
C PHE A 5 -53.02 25.59 -52.86
N VAL A 6 -51.80 26.11 -52.86
CA VAL A 6 -50.59 25.33 -52.55
C VAL A 6 -50.40 25.33 -51.04
N ALA A 7 -50.64 24.18 -50.41
CA ALA A 7 -50.31 23.95 -49.00
C ALA A 7 -48.82 23.61 -48.88
N VAL A 8 -48.04 24.52 -48.29
CA VAL A 8 -46.63 24.27 -47.95
C VAL A 8 -46.58 23.46 -46.66
N VAL A 9 -46.29 22.17 -46.77
CA VAL A 9 -46.02 21.30 -45.62
C VAL A 9 -44.57 21.53 -45.19
N LEU A 10 -44.39 22.20 -44.05
CA LEU A 10 -43.08 22.39 -43.42
C LEU A 10 -42.68 21.08 -42.71
N VAL A 11 -41.85 20.26 -43.36
CA VAL A 11 -41.26 19.07 -42.73
C VAL A 11 -40.15 19.54 -41.79
N ALA A 12 -40.42 19.60 -40.49
CA ALA A 12 -39.42 19.84 -39.47
C ALA A 12 -38.48 18.62 -39.40
N MET A 13 -37.30 18.72 -40.02
CA MET A 13 -36.21 17.75 -39.83
C MET A 13 -35.74 17.82 -38.38
N THR A 14 -36.22 16.90 -37.54
CA THR A 14 -35.66 16.64 -36.22
C THR A 14 -34.29 15.98 -36.41
N ALA A 15 -33.23 16.78 -36.41
CA ALA A 15 -31.87 16.26 -36.32
C ALA A 15 -31.73 15.48 -34.99
N PRO A 16 -31.17 14.26 -35.01
CA PRO A 16 -30.89 13.55 -33.78
C PRO A 16 -29.89 14.36 -32.96
N VAL A 17 -30.33 14.86 -31.81
CA VAL A 17 -29.44 15.42 -30.79
C VAL A 17 -28.64 14.25 -30.24
N PHE A 18 -27.48 13.97 -30.84
CA PHE A 18 -26.46 13.17 -30.19
C PHE A 18 -26.03 13.92 -28.93
N SER A 19 -26.60 13.53 -27.79
CA SER A 19 -26.05 13.90 -26.49
C SER A 19 -24.61 13.41 -26.48
N LYS A 20 -23.69 14.36 -26.60
CA LYS A 20 -22.26 14.14 -26.44
C LYS A 20 -22.08 13.72 -24.98
N GLU A 21 -22.13 12.41 -24.72
CA GLU A 21 -21.90 11.86 -23.38
C GLU A 21 -20.60 12.47 -22.88
N SER A 22 -20.69 13.35 -21.88
CA SER A 22 -19.52 14.06 -21.37
C SER A 22 -18.52 12.99 -20.98
N ALA A 23 -17.30 13.03 -21.54
CA ALA A 23 -16.26 12.07 -21.19
C ALA A 23 -16.19 12.00 -19.67
N LYS A 24 -16.55 10.84 -19.10
CA LYS A 24 -16.65 10.63 -17.65
C LYS A 24 -15.25 10.92 -17.09
N GLU A 25 -15.14 11.95 -16.27
CA GLU A 25 -13.89 12.31 -15.59
C GLU A 25 -13.93 11.73 -14.18
N LEU A 26 -12.85 11.06 -13.78
CA LEU A 26 -12.63 10.56 -12.42
C LEU A 26 -11.49 11.34 -11.78
N VAL A 27 -11.72 11.91 -10.60
CA VAL A 27 -10.69 12.66 -9.87
C VAL A 27 -10.02 11.79 -8.81
N VAL A 28 -8.70 11.61 -8.92
CA VAL A 28 -7.93 10.72 -8.04
C VAL A 28 -6.91 11.49 -7.21
N TYR A 29 -6.98 11.35 -5.89
CA TYR A 29 -5.97 11.88 -4.97
C TYR A 29 -5.03 10.73 -4.61
N SER A 30 -3.75 10.81 -4.96
CA SER A 30 -2.81 9.70 -4.83
C SER A 30 -1.61 10.03 -3.97
N ALA A 31 -1.38 9.27 -2.91
CA ALA A 31 -0.16 9.33 -2.11
C ALA A 31 1.02 8.55 -2.72
N ARG A 32 0.85 8.00 -3.92
CA ARG A 32 1.93 7.43 -4.74
C ARG A 32 2.43 8.49 -5.72
N ASN A 33 3.75 8.53 -5.91
CA ASN A 33 4.40 9.42 -6.86
C ASN A 33 3.82 9.25 -8.28
N GLU A 34 3.73 10.35 -9.02
CA GLU A 34 3.17 10.38 -10.37
C GLU A 34 3.74 9.31 -11.30
N GLN A 35 5.07 9.14 -11.32
CA GLN A 35 5.76 8.14 -12.15
C GLN A 35 5.30 6.69 -11.90
N LEU A 36 4.74 6.41 -10.72
CA LEU A 36 4.23 5.08 -10.34
C LEU A 36 2.75 4.89 -10.65
N ILE A 37 1.99 5.98 -10.85
CA ILE A 37 0.52 5.91 -10.94
C ILE A 37 0.00 6.36 -12.31
N LYS A 38 0.68 7.27 -13.00
CA LYS A 38 0.24 7.76 -14.31
C LYS A 38 0.11 6.63 -15.35
N PRO A 39 1.04 5.66 -15.48
CA PRO A 39 0.87 4.56 -16.45
C PRO A 39 -0.39 3.72 -16.21
N LEU A 40 -0.78 3.56 -14.94
CA LEU A 40 -2.00 2.86 -14.56
C LEU A 40 -3.25 3.62 -15.05
N PHE A 41 -3.25 4.94 -14.87
CA PHE A 41 -4.34 5.80 -15.30
C PHE A 41 -4.46 5.88 -16.83
N ASP A 42 -3.34 5.91 -17.54
CA ASP A 42 -3.30 5.91 -19.00
C ASP A 42 -3.93 4.63 -19.57
N VAL A 43 -3.63 3.46 -18.96
CA VAL A 43 -4.23 2.18 -19.37
C VAL A 43 -5.73 2.15 -19.07
N TYR A 44 -6.15 2.56 -17.87
CA TYR A 44 -7.58 2.62 -17.54
C TYR A 44 -8.36 3.53 -18.50
N THR A 45 -7.80 4.71 -18.82
CA THR A 45 -8.39 5.66 -19.77
C THR A 45 -8.49 5.05 -21.16
N LYS A 46 -7.46 4.33 -21.62
CA LYS A 46 -7.47 3.65 -22.92
C LYS A 46 -8.52 2.54 -23.00
N GLU A 47 -8.71 1.78 -21.92
CA GLU A 47 -9.63 0.65 -21.90
C GLU A 47 -11.10 1.07 -21.74
N THR A 48 -11.36 2.17 -21.02
CA THR A 48 -12.72 2.54 -20.60
C THR A 48 -13.24 3.84 -21.23
N GLY A 49 -12.36 4.69 -21.75
CA GLY A 49 -12.67 6.05 -22.17
C GLY A 49 -12.84 7.04 -21.01
N THR A 50 -12.79 6.60 -19.74
CA THR A 50 -12.88 7.47 -18.57
C THR A 50 -11.58 8.25 -18.41
N LYS A 51 -11.64 9.59 -18.44
CA LYS A 51 -10.47 10.45 -18.21
C LYS A 51 -10.14 10.49 -16.73
N ILE A 52 -8.86 10.40 -16.37
CA ILE A 52 -8.41 10.56 -14.99
C ILE A 52 -7.70 11.90 -14.82
N ARG A 53 -8.26 12.75 -13.94
CA ARG A 53 -7.56 13.92 -13.39
C ARG A 53 -7.02 13.55 -12.03
N PHE A 54 -5.77 13.86 -11.73
CA PHE A 54 -5.18 13.45 -10.46
C PHE A 54 -4.26 14.50 -9.85
N ILE A 55 -4.09 14.42 -8.53
CA ILE A 55 -3.05 15.12 -7.79
C ILE A 55 -2.24 14.11 -6.98
N THR A 56 -0.96 14.43 -6.74
CA THR A 56 -0.10 13.63 -5.86
C THR A 56 0.48 14.48 -4.75
N ASP A 57 0.49 13.94 -3.54
CA ASP A 57 1.13 14.54 -2.36
C ASP A 57 1.33 13.44 -1.30
N LYS A 58 1.86 13.76 -0.12
CA LYS A 58 1.96 12.82 1.00
C LYS A 58 0.58 12.48 1.55
N ALA A 59 0.46 11.30 2.16
CA ALA A 59 -0.82 10.79 2.69
C ALA A 59 -1.52 11.74 3.68
N ALA A 60 -0.78 12.33 4.63
CA ALA A 60 -1.35 13.22 5.64
C ALA A 60 -1.89 14.55 5.03
N PRO A 61 -1.13 15.28 4.19
CA PRO A 61 -1.66 16.42 3.44
C PRO A 61 -2.90 16.09 2.59
N LEU A 62 -2.92 14.96 1.88
CA LEU A 62 -4.08 14.57 1.08
C LEU A 62 -5.32 14.32 1.94
N LEU A 63 -5.17 13.67 3.09
CA LEU A 63 -6.28 13.43 4.00
C LEU A 63 -6.79 14.75 4.62
N ALA A 64 -5.88 15.62 5.05
CA ALA A 64 -6.24 16.95 5.56
C ALA A 64 -6.97 17.78 4.49
N ARG A 65 -6.52 17.70 3.23
CA ARG A 65 -7.20 18.33 2.09
C ARG A 65 -8.61 17.79 1.90
N LEU A 66 -8.81 16.47 1.87
CA LEU A 66 -10.14 15.86 1.75
C LEU A 66 -11.07 16.32 2.87
N GLN A 67 -10.56 16.42 4.10
CA GLN A 67 -11.32 16.91 5.25
C GLN A 67 -11.71 18.38 5.10
N ALA A 68 -10.76 19.23 4.68
CA ALA A 68 -11.00 20.65 4.48
C ALA A 68 -11.99 20.92 3.33
N GLU A 69 -11.93 20.14 2.26
CA GLU A 69 -12.85 20.26 1.13
C GLU A 69 -14.26 19.73 1.45
N GLY A 70 -14.37 18.76 2.37
CA GLY A 70 -15.65 18.27 2.89
C GLY A 70 -16.60 17.78 1.79
N ALA A 71 -17.85 18.23 1.84
CA ALA A 71 -18.89 17.89 0.85
C ALA A 71 -18.62 18.43 -0.56
N ASN A 72 -17.71 19.41 -0.68
CA ASN A 72 -17.35 20.06 -1.94
C ASN A 72 -16.08 19.47 -2.56
N SER A 73 -15.47 18.44 -1.96
CA SER A 73 -14.30 17.80 -2.54
C SER A 73 -14.60 17.29 -3.95
N PRO A 74 -13.75 17.61 -4.95
CA PRO A 74 -13.91 17.06 -6.28
C PRO A 74 -13.41 15.61 -6.34
N ALA A 75 -12.75 15.10 -5.30
CA ALA A 75 -12.11 13.80 -5.31
C ALA A 75 -13.12 12.65 -5.32
N ASP A 76 -12.87 11.67 -6.19
CA ASP A 76 -13.66 10.46 -6.30
C ASP A 76 -12.98 9.25 -5.64
N VAL A 77 -11.65 9.20 -5.72
CA VAL A 77 -10.83 8.09 -5.20
C VAL A 77 -9.65 8.64 -4.41
N LEU A 78 -9.41 8.05 -3.25
CA LEU A 78 -8.16 8.20 -2.52
C LEU A 78 -7.30 6.94 -2.71
N ILE A 79 -6.11 7.08 -3.28
CA ILE A 79 -5.07 6.06 -3.30
C ILE A 79 -4.01 6.44 -2.26
N THR A 80 -3.67 5.52 -1.35
CA THR A 80 -2.60 5.77 -0.38
C THR A 80 -1.77 4.52 -0.12
N VAL A 81 -0.72 4.70 0.69
CA VAL A 81 0.16 3.63 1.15
C VAL A 81 -0.03 3.42 2.64
N ASP A 82 0.16 2.19 3.11
CA ASP A 82 -0.07 1.77 4.49
C ASP A 82 -1.54 1.65 4.89
N ALA A 83 -1.91 0.46 5.40
CA ALA A 83 -3.24 0.19 5.94
C ALA A 83 -3.60 1.12 7.11
N GLY A 84 -2.63 1.62 7.88
CA GLY A 84 -2.90 2.60 8.94
C GLY A 84 -3.47 3.91 8.39
N ASN A 85 -2.96 4.39 7.25
CA ASN A 85 -3.48 5.59 6.59
C ASN A 85 -4.88 5.36 6.01
N LEU A 86 -5.11 4.19 5.39
CA LEU A 86 -6.42 3.80 4.86
C LEU A 86 -7.46 3.68 5.98
N TRP A 87 -7.08 3.04 7.09
CA TRP A 87 -7.92 2.93 8.27
C TRP A 87 -8.27 4.31 8.82
N LYS A 88 -7.28 5.21 8.99
CA LYS A 88 -7.54 6.58 9.46
C LYS A 88 -8.53 7.32 8.56
N ALA A 89 -8.34 7.25 7.24
CA ALA A 89 -9.28 7.85 6.29
C ALA A 89 -10.70 7.26 6.41
N GLY A 90 -10.83 5.95 6.63
CA GLY A 90 -12.12 5.30 6.85
C GLY A 90 -12.79 5.67 8.19
N GLN A 91 -12.00 5.88 9.25
CA GLN A 91 -12.49 6.32 10.56
C GLN A 91 -12.91 7.79 10.57
N ASP A 92 -12.19 8.62 9.82
CA ASP A 92 -12.49 10.05 9.67
C ASP A 92 -13.71 10.32 8.77
N GLY A 93 -14.39 9.28 8.29
CA GLY A 93 -15.53 9.41 7.40
C GLY A 93 -15.17 9.86 5.98
N ALA A 94 -13.88 9.89 5.61
CA ALA A 94 -13.44 10.33 4.29
C ALA A 94 -13.75 9.31 3.17
N LEU A 95 -14.02 8.05 3.53
CA LEU A 95 -14.26 6.95 2.59
C LEU A 95 -15.67 6.37 2.71
N ALA A 96 -16.31 6.14 1.57
CA ALA A 96 -17.58 5.43 1.46
C ALA A 96 -17.38 3.91 1.53
N ARG A 97 -18.37 3.21 2.06
CA ARG A 97 -18.51 1.76 1.92
C ARG A 97 -18.79 1.38 0.47
N VAL A 98 -18.12 0.35 -0.03
CA VAL A 98 -18.29 -0.18 -1.38
C VAL A 98 -18.66 -1.65 -1.32
N GLU A 99 -19.85 -2.00 -1.80
CA GLU A 99 -20.25 -3.40 -1.96
C GLU A 99 -19.94 -3.89 -3.37
N SER A 100 -18.94 -4.78 -3.48
CA SER A 100 -18.55 -5.37 -4.76
C SER A 100 -18.17 -6.83 -4.59
N LYS A 101 -18.88 -7.71 -5.31
CA LYS A 101 -18.55 -9.14 -5.39
C LYS A 101 -17.19 -9.36 -6.03
N LEU A 102 -16.80 -8.52 -7.01
CA LEU A 102 -15.53 -8.63 -7.71
C LEU A 102 -14.36 -8.28 -6.78
N LEU A 103 -14.44 -7.16 -6.05
CA LEU A 103 -13.45 -6.79 -5.04
C LEU A 103 -13.37 -7.83 -3.91
N GLY A 104 -14.51 -8.30 -3.40
CA GLY A 104 -14.55 -9.32 -2.36
C GLY A 104 -13.92 -10.66 -2.78
N ARG A 105 -14.01 -11.00 -4.06
CA ARG A 105 -13.40 -12.21 -4.66
C ARG A 105 -11.92 -12.04 -4.97
N ASN A 106 -11.51 -10.89 -5.47
CA ASN A 106 -10.14 -10.65 -5.94
C ASN A 106 -9.20 -10.23 -4.82
N ILE A 107 -9.69 -9.52 -3.79
CA ILE A 107 -8.86 -9.02 -2.69
C ILE A 107 -9.12 -9.86 -1.42
N PRO A 108 -8.10 -10.60 -0.93
CA PRO A 108 -8.21 -11.39 0.29
C PRO A 108 -8.73 -10.60 1.49
N ARG A 109 -9.56 -11.22 2.33
CA ARG A 109 -10.21 -10.55 3.49
C ARG A 109 -9.24 -9.85 4.44
N HIS A 110 -8.01 -10.34 4.59
CA HIS A 110 -7.00 -9.74 5.47
C HIS A 110 -6.31 -8.50 4.87
N LEU A 111 -6.51 -8.20 3.59
CA LEU A 111 -5.92 -7.07 2.86
C LEU A 111 -6.92 -5.96 2.56
N ARG A 112 -8.14 -6.03 3.13
CA ARG A 112 -9.20 -5.03 2.94
C ARG A 112 -9.91 -4.74 4.25
N ASP A 113 -10.57 -3.60 4.27
CA ASP A 113 -11.38 -3.15 5.39
C ASP A 113 -12.51 -4.14 5.72
N PRO A 114 -12.75 -4.47 7.00
CA PRO A 114 -13.91 -5.26 7.40
C PRO A 114 -15.25 -4.66 6.98
N ASP A 115 -15.35 -3.33 6.93
CA ASP A 115 -16.55 -2.58 6.53
C ASP A 115 -16.55 -2.16 5.06
N ASN A 116 -15.60 -2.68 4.27
CA ASN A 116 -15.46 -2.40 2.84
C ASN A 116 -15.28 -0.91 2.48
N LYS A 117 -14.69 -0.10 3.36
CA LYS A 117 -14.35 1.30 3.05
C LYS A 117 -13.09 1.46 2.20
N TRP A 118 -12.20 0.47 2.22
CA TRP A 118 -10.96 0.47 1.44
C TRP A 118 -10.47 -0.94 1.15
N PHE A 119 -9.63 -1.06 0.11
CA PHE A 119 -9.07 -2.31 -0.39
C PHE A 119 -7.59 -2.16 -0.69
N GLY A 120 -6.77 -3.16 -0.36
CA GLY A 120 -5.38 -3.24 -0.78
C GLY A 120 -5.25 -3.75 -2.21
N PHE A 121 -4.42 -3.08 -3.03
CA PHE A 121 -4.17 -3.40 -4.44
C PHE A 121 -2.73 -3.81 -4.72
N SER A 122 -1.80 -3.59 -3.79
CA SER A 122 -0.51 -4.26 -3.82
C SER A 122 -0.03 -4.51 -2.40
N VAL A 123 0.86 -5.48 -2.26
CA VAL A 123 1.35 -6.00 -0.99
C VAL A 123 2.85 -5.77 -0.92
N ARG A 124 3.30 -5.26 0.22
CA ARG A 124 4.71 -5.15 0.56
C ARG A 124 4.99 -5.95 1.83
N ALA A 125 6.04 -6.75 1.80
CA ALA A 125 6.51 -7.47 2.97
C ALA A 125 7.54 -6.64 3.71
N ARG A 126 7.39 -6.51 5.03
CA ARG A 126 8.42 -5.92 5.89
C ARG A 126 9.19 -7.06 6.54
N THR A 127 10.40 -7.31 6.08
CA THR A 127 11.13 -8.56 6.33
C THR A 127 12.56 -8.29 6.77
N ILE A 128 13.28 -9.34 7.14
CA ILE A 128 14.68 -9.23 7.52
C ILE A 128 15.55 -9.15 6.26
N ALA A 129 16.45 -8.18 6.20
CA ALA A 129 17.58 -8.18 5.28
C ALA A 129 18.85 -8.47 6.09
N TYR A 130 19.78 -9.23 5.54
CA TYR A 130 21.00 -9.64 6.23
C TYR A 130 22.20 -9.72 5.29
N SER A 131 23.40 -9.57 5.85
CA SER A 131 24.65 -9.75 5.11
C SER A 131 24.96 -11.23 4.87
N THR A 132 25.15 -11.62 3.62
CA THR A 132 25.52 -13.00 3.27
C THR A 132 26.95 -13.38 3.65
N GLU A 133 27.78 -12.41 3.98
CA GLU A 133 29.18 -12.62 4.40
C GLU A 133 29.29 -12.89 5.90
N ARG A 134 28.33 -12.39 6.70
CA ARG A 134 28.43 -12.37 8.18
C ARG A 134 27.28 -13.08 8.89
N VAL A 135 26.23 -13.46 8.19
CA VAL A 135 25.07 -14.18 8.76
C VAL A 135 24.73 -15.38 7.90
N LYS A 136 24.69 -16.55 8.55
CA LYS A 136 24.19 -17.78 7.94
C LYS A 136 22.67 -17.83 8.06
N PRO A 137 21.93 -18.35 7.05
CA PRO A 137 20.47 -18.45 7.11
C PRO A 137 19.93 -19.18 8.36
N GLY A 138 20.68 -20.14 8.92
CA GLY A 138 20.31 -20.85 10.15
C GLY A 138 20.33 -20.01 11.43
N GLU A 139 20.97 -18.84 11.42
CA GLU A 139 20.96 -17.88 12.54
C GLU A 139 19.68 -17.04 12.60
N LEU A 140 18.87 -17.07 11.52
CA LEU A 140 17.66 -16.28 11.38
C LEU A 140 16.42 -17.16 11.58
N SER A 141 15.40 -16.61 12.23
CA SER A 141 14.15 -17.34 12.46
C SER A 141 12.94 -16.42 12.51
N THR A 142 12.82 -15.61 13.56
CA THR A 142 11.67 -14.73 13.78
C THR A 142 12.10 -13.28 13.94
N TYR A 143 11.16 -12.34 13.85
CA TYR A 143 11.44 -10.95 14.19
C TYR A 143 11.92 -10.81 15.64
N GLU A 144 11.30 -11.57 16.54
CA GLU A 144 11.59 -11.57 17.97
C GLU A 144 13.01 -12.08 18.25
N ALA A 145 13.51 -13.02 17.45
CA ALA A 145 14.86 -13.57 17.60
C ALA A 145 15.96 -12.52 17.39
N LEU A 146 15.70 -11.43 16.65
CA LEU A 146 16.64 -10.31 16.51
C LEU A 146 16.89 -9.58 17.85
N GLY A 147 16.09 -9.85 18.88
CA GLY A 147 16.26 -9.38 20.24
C GLY A 147 17.13 -10.27 21.13
N SER A 148 17.62 -11.41 20.64
CA SER A 148 18.44 -12.32 21.44
C SER A 148 19.86 -11.76 21.67
N LYS A 149 20.58 -12.29 22.66
CA LYS A 149 21.96 -11.87 22.97
C LYS A 149 22.94 -12.03 21.80
N SER A 150 22.69 -12.98 20.88
CA SER A 150 23.55 -13.21 19.71
C SER A 150 23.48 -12.08 18.66
N TRP A 151 22.51 -11.18 18.78
CA TRP A 151 22.32 -10.01 17.90
C TRP A 151 22.79 -8.69 18.53
N LYS A 152 23.37 -8.71 19.75
CA LYS A 152 23.85 -7.51 20.42
C LYS A 152 24.91 -6.79 19.58
N GLY A 153 24.64 -5.54 19.22
CA GLY A 153 25.53 -4.73 18.38
C GLY A 153 25.56 -5.15 16.91
N ARG A 154 24.58 -5.92 16.44
CA ARG A 154 24.53 -6.48 15.08
C ARG A 154 23.27 -6.06 14.30
N LEU A 155 22.35 -5.33 14.93
CA LEU A 155 21.07 -4.94 14.33
C LEU A 155 21.07 -3.47 13.87
N CYS A 156 20.63 -3.21 12.66
CA CYS A 156 20.27 -1.86 12.21
C CYS A 156 18.77 -1.74 12.01
N LEU A 157 18.20 -0.66 12.52
CA LEU A 157 16.80 -0.32 12.29
C LEU A 157 16.68 1.12 11.79
N ARG A 158 15.56 1.42 11.13
CA ARG A 158 15.17 2.81 10.87
C ARG A 158 14.37 3.39 12.03
N THR A 159 14.23 4.70 12.08
CA THR A 159 13.45 5.40 13.11
C THR A 159 12.01 4.88 13.26
N SER A 160 11.52 4.85 14.50
CA SER A 160 10.14 4.51 14.89
C SER A 160 9.09 5.52 14.38
N LYS A 161 9.51 6.74 14.03
CA LYS A 161 8.65 7.82 13.50
C LYS A 161 8.01 7.50 12.14
N LYS A 162 8.34 6.35 11.54
CA LYS A 162 7.91 5.97 10.20
C LYS A 162 6.83 4.90 10.29
N VAL A 163 5.76 5.13 9.53
CA VAL A 163 4.53 4.33 9.56
C VAL A 163 4.76 2.82 9.40
N TYR A 164 5.80 2.41 8.66
CA TYR A 164 6.10 0.98 8.48
C TYR A 164 6.48 0.27 9.77
N ASN A 165 7.24 0.93 10.66
CA ASN A 165 7.57 0.37 11.97
C ASN A 165 6.37 0.44 12.91
N GLN A 166 5.59 1.53 12.85
CA GLN A 166 4.35 1.67 13.61
C GLN A 166 3.39 0.52 13.30
N SER A 167 3.16 0.22 12.02
CA SER A 167 2.29 -0.86 11.56
C SER A 167 2.81 -2.25 11.92
N LEU A 168 4.14 -2.48 11.85
CA LEU A 168 4.76 -3.73 12.32
C LEU A 168 4.52 -3.94 13.82
N VAL A 169 4.79 -2.91 14.63
CA VAL A 169 4.61 -2.98 16.09
C VAL A 169 3.13 -3.08 16.46
N ALA A 170 2.24 -2.36 15.77
CA ALA A 170 0.78 -2.47 15.94
C ALA A 170 0.30 -3.91 15.72
N MET A 171 0.75 -4.56 14.64
CA MET A 171 0.42 -5.97 14.39
C MET A 171 1.09 -6.92 15.39
N MET A 172 2.27 -6.58 15.95
CA MET A 172 2.84 -7.33 17.08
C MET A 172 2.00 -7.20 18.35
N ILE A 173 1.49 -6.01 18.67
CA ILE A 173 0.55 -5.80 19.78
C ILE A 173 -0.69 -6.67 19.58
N ALA A 174 -1.26 -6.67 18.37
CA ALA A 174 -2.43 -7.51 18.07
C ALA A 174 -2.17 -9.01 18.25
N ARG A 175 -0.93 -9.46 18.05
CA ARG A 175 -0.54 -10.87 18.16
C ARG A 175 -0.09 -11.30 19.56
N LYS A 176 0.46 -10.38 20.36
CA LYS A 176 1.18 -10.71 21.61
C LYS A 176 0.73 -9.92 22.82
N GLY A 177 -0.21 -9.00 22.65
CA GLY A 177 -0.51 -7.98 23.63
C GLY A 177 0.61 -6.93 23.73
N GLU A 178 0.30 -5.83 24.40
CA GLU A 178 1.19 -4.68 24.53
C GLU A 178 2.50 -5.05 25.26
N ALA A 179 2.41 -5.77 26.38
CA ALA A 179 3.58 -6.18 27.16
C ALA A 179 4.53 -7.10 26.36
N GLY A 180 3.97 -8.05 25.60
CA GLY A 180 4.75 -8.96 24.76
C GLY A 180 5.45 -8.23 23.61
N ALA A 181 4.76 -7.28 22.98
CA ALA A 181 5.36 -6.45 21.93
C ALA A 181 6.44 -5.52 22.50
N GLU A 182 6.23 -4.93 23.67
CA GLU A 182 7.19 -4.01 24.31
C GLU A 182 8.50 -4.73 24.64
N LYS A 183 8.40 -5.96 25.18
CA LYS A 183 9.58 -6.81 25.44
C LYS A 183 10.41 -7.02 24.17
N VAL A 184 9.76 -7.29 23.04
CA VAL A 184 10.43 -7.48 21.75
C VAL A 184 11.09 -6.18 21.29
N VAL A 185 10.36 -5.06 21.30
CA VAL A 185 10.90 -3.77 20.83
C VAL A 185 12.10 -3.34 21.68
N ARG A 186 12.02 -3.43 23.01
CA ARG A 186 13.15 -3.13 23.91
C ARG A 186 14.36 -4.00 23.61
N SER A 187 14.14 -5.29 23.35
CA SER A 187 15.23 -6.20 23.02
C SER A 187 15.91 -5.86 21.69
N TRP A 188 15.18 -5.32 20.71
CA TRP A 188 15.80 -4.80 19.49
C TRP A 188 16.62 -3.55 19.72
N VAL A 189 16.08 -2.59 20.49
CA VAL A 189 16.78 -1.34 20.82
C VAL A 189 18.11 -1.64 21.51
N ASN A 190 18.11 -2.59 22.46
CA ASN A 190 19.32 -3.03 23.16
C ASN A 190 20.36 -3.72 22.26
N ASN A 191 19.97 -4.13 21.05
CA ASN A 191 20.81 -4.84 20.09
C ASN A 191 21.28 -3.96 18.93
N LEU A 192 20.93 -2.67 18.92
CA LEU A 192 21.32 -1.76 17.86
C LEU A 192 22.86 -1.63 17.77
N ALA A 193 23.37 -1.72 16.55
CA ALA A 193 24.79 -1.49 16.23
C ALA A 193 25.12 0.01 16.04
N ALA A 194 24.10 0.82 15.75
CA ALA A 194 24.20 2.24 15.50
C ALA A 194 22.85 2.91 15.81
N ASP A 195 22.85 4.24 15.88
CA ASP A 195 21.61 5.01 15.91
C ASP A 195 20.70 4.68 14.72
N VAL A 196 19.40 4.86 14.94
CA VAL A 196 18.38 4.52 13.95
C VAL A 196 18.52 5.32 12.65
N PHE A 197 18.38 4.65 11.52
CA PHE A 197 18.50 5.28 10.21
C PHE A 197 17.22 6.00 9.76
N SER A 198 17.34 6.97 8.85
CA SER A 198 16.19 7.72 8.34
C SER A 198 15.25 6.89 7.43
N ASN A 199 15.78 5.89 6.73
CA ASN A 199 15.05 5.07 5.75
C ASN A 199 15.66 3.68 5.52
N ASP A 200 14.87 2.78 4.92
CA ASP A 200 15.24 1.38 4.64
C ASP A 200 16.45 1.24 3.69
N THR A 201 16.64 2.15 2.73
CA THR A 201 17.83 2.14 1.85
C THR A 201 19.10 2.39 2.66
N ALA A 202 19.04 3.28 3.67
CA ALA A 202 20.18 3.54 4.54
C ALA A 202 20.51 2.32 5.42
N VAL A 203 19.49 1.61 5.95
CA VAL A 203 19.68 0.33 6.65
C VAL A 203 20.37 -0.70 5.75
N LEU A 204 19.90 -0.87 4.51
CA LEU A 204 20.52 -1.80 3.56
C LEU A 204 21.97 -1.42 3.26
N LYS A 205 22.27 -0.13 3.06
CA LYS A 205 23.64 0.34 2.84
C LYS A 205 24.54 0.09 4.06
N ALA A 206 24.02 0.28 5.27
CA ALA A 206 24.74 0.00 6.51
C ALA A 206 25.09 -1.49 6.63
N ILE A 207 24.15 -2.39 6.26
CA ILE A 207 24.41 -3.83 6.18
C ILE A 207 25.49 -4.12 5.13
N ALA A 208 25.41 -3.57 3.92
CA ALA A 208 26.45 -3.76 2.91
C ALA A 208 27.83 -3.26 3.38
N ALA A 209 27.87 -2.16 4.14
CA ALA A 209 29.10 -1.53 4.62
C ALA A 209 29.70 -2.18 5.88
N GLY A 210 29.06 -3.21 6.45
CA GLY A 210 29.57 -3.87 7.66
C GLY A 210 29.28 -3.16 8.97
N GLN A 211 28.45 -2.10 8.97
CA GLN A 211 28.06 -1.42 10.21
C GLN A 211 27.14 -2.26 11.09
N CYS A 212 26.44 -3.22 10.49
CA CYS A 212 25.59 -4.20 11.14
C CYS A 212 25.39 -5.41 10.22
N ASP A 213 24.75 -6.43 10.75
CA ASP A 213 24.64 -7.72 10.08
C ASP A 213 23.23 -8.01 9.57
N ALA A 214 22.22 -7.46 10.24
CA ALA A 214 20.83 -7.58 9.83
C ALA A 214 20.02 -6.32 10.12
N GLY A 215 18.85 -6.22 9.48
CA GLY A 215 17.89 -5.15 9.73
C GLY A 215 16.50 -5.48 9.17
N ILE A 216 15.51 -4.68 9.55
CA ILE A 216 14.11 -4.87 9.12
C ILE A 216 13.75 -3.82 8.07
N VAL A 217 13.38 -4.26 6.87
CA VAL A 217 13.12 -3.39 5.71
C VAL A 217 11.93 -3.88 4.87
N ASN A 218 11.33 -3.01 4.08
CA ASN A 218 10.39 -3.41 3.04
C ASN A 218 11.14 -3.94 1.82
N THR A 219 10.63 -5.03 1.24
CA THR A 219 11.24 -5.74 0.10
C THR A 219 11.56 -4.85 -1.11
N TYR A 220 10.70 -3.88 -1.45
CA TYR A 220 10.93 -3.02 -2.61
C TYR A 220 12.13 -2.08 -2.47
N TYR A 221 12.58 -1.73 -1.25
CA TYR A 221 13.83 -0.99 -1.10
C TYR A 221 15.04 -1.87 -1.42
N TYR A 222 14.98 -3.15 -1.03
CA TYR A 222 15.98 -4.14 -1.42
C TYR A 222 16.00 -4.30 -2.95
N GLY A 223 14.85 -4.53 -3.58
CA GLY A 223 14.76 -4.66 -5.03
C GLY A 223 15.33 -3.46 -5.78
N ARG A 224 14.95 -2.24 -5.38
CA ARG A 224 15.45 -1.00 -6.01
C ARG A 224 16.94 -0.80 -5.80
N LEU A 225 17.47 -1.19 -4.64
CA LEU A 225 18.91 -1.12 -4.38
C LEU A 225 19.68 -2.14 -5.20
N MET A 226 19.23 -3.40 -5.24
CA MET A 226 19.86 -4.46 -6.04
C MET A 226 19.83 -4.17 -7.54
N LYS A 227 18.76 -3.53 -8.04
CA LYS A 227 18.72 -3.06 -9.43
C LYS A 227 19.77 -1.98 -9.72
N LYS A 228 20.03 -1.08 -8.76
CA LYS A 228 21.02 0.01 -8.92
C LYS A 228 22.46 -0.44 -8.67
N LYS A 229 22.64 -1.41 -7.76
CA LYS A 229 23.93 -1.94 -7.33
C LYS A 229 23.83 -3.47 -7.27
N PRO A 230 23.88 -4.15 -8.41
CA PRO A 230 23.89 -5.61 -8.43
C PRO A 230 25.13 -6.12 -7.67
N GLY A 231 25.00 -7.27 -7.00
CA GLY A 231 26.11 -7.93 -6.32
C GLY A 231 26.40 -7.48 -4.88
N LEU A 232 25.60 -6.58 -4.29
CA LEU A 232 25.71 -6.32 -2.85
C LEU A 232 25.48 -7.63 -2.06
N PRO A 233 26.28 -7.91 -1.00
CA PRO A 233 26.21 -9.15 -0.24
C PRO A 233 25.04 -9.12 0.75
N ILE A 234 23.83 -8.85 0.26
CA ILE A 234 22.60 -8.75 1.05
C ILE A 234 21.58 -9.73 0.49
N LYS A 235 20.90 -10.45 1.38
CA LYS A 235 19.72 -11.24 1.04
C LYS A 235 18.54 -10.90 1.94
N LEU A 236 17.35 -11.19 1.44
CA LEU A 236 16.13 -11.20 2.23
C LEU A 236 15.99 -12.54 2.94
N PHE A 237 15.49 -12.50 4.16
CA PHE A 237 15.05 -13.66 4.92
C PHE A 237 13.59 -13.47 5.29
N TRP A 238 12.79 -14.53 5.16
CA TRP A 238 11.36 -14.54 5.47
C TRP A 238 11.18 -15.03 6.91
N PRO A 239 10.90 -14.14 7.88
CA PRO A 239 10.77 -14.54 9.28
C PRO A 239 9.43 -15.21 9.58
N ASN A 240 9.37 -15.85 10.75
CA ASN A 240 8.15 -16.41 11.35
C ASN A 240 7.43 -17.46 10.47
N GLN A 241 8.15 -18.14 9.56
CA GLN A 241 7.54 -19.12 8.62
C GLN A 241 6.97 -20.36 9.30
N LYS A 242 7.55 -20.77 10.43
CA LYS A 242 6.99 -21.83 11.31
C LYS A 242 5.78 -21.35 12.14
N GLY A 243 5.57 -20.03 12.22
CA GLY A 243 4.53 -19.38 13.01
C GLY A 243 3.52 -18.65 12.13
N GLN A 244 3.22 -17.39 12.41
CA GLN A 244 2.17 -16.63 11.71
C GLN A 244 2.53 -16.22 10.27
N GLY A 245 3.81 -16.19 9.91
CA GLY A 245 4.29 -15.68 8.62
C GLY A 245 4.85 -14.26 8.71
N VAL A 246 5.27 -13.73 7.56
CA VAL A 246 5.88 -12.40 7.41
C VAL A 246 4.81 -11.32 7.52
N HIS A 247 5.09 -10.27 8.28
CA HIS A 247 4.28 -9.06 8.27
C HIS A 247 4.18 -8.50 6.85
N VAL A 248 2.95 -8.34 6.39
CA VAL A 248 2.63 -7.68 5.13
C VAL A 248 1.75 -6.46 5.39
N ASN A 249 1.84 -5.49 4.49
CA ASN A 249 1.03 -4.30 4.50
C ASN A 249 0.72 -3.92 3.03
N VAL A 250 -0.21 -2.99 2.80
CA VAL A 250 -0.76 -2.71 1.48
C VAL A 250 -0.51 -1.29 0.99
N SER A 251 -0.44 -1.12 -0.32
CA SER A 251 -0.90 0.10 -0.96
C SER A 251 -2.33 -0.14 -1.41
N GLY A 252 -3.23 0.80 -1.15
CA GLY A 252 -4.65 0.57 -1.34
C GLY A 252 -5.40 1.84 -1.72
N ALA A 253 -6.70 1.67 -1.94
CA ALA A 253 -7.58 2.77 -2.28
C ALA A 253 -8.98 2.60 -1.70
N GLY A 254 -9.71 3.70 -1.62
CA GLY A 254 -11.12 3.75 -1.27
C GLY A 254 -11.85 4.82 -2.08
N VAL A 255 -13.17 4.68 -2.19
CA VAL A 255 -14.05 5.68 -2.80
C VAL A 255 -14.28 6.80 -1.80
N VAL A 256 -14.09 8.05 -2.20
CA VAL A 256 -14.29 9.22 -1.32
C VAL A 256 -15.77 9.32 -0.95
N ALA A 257 -16.06 9.59 0.33
CA ALA A 257 -17.42 9.57 0.88
C ALA A 257 -18.39 10.51 0.14
N ASN A 258 -17.91 11.69 -0.25
CA ASN A 258 -18.68 12.73 -0.93
C ASN A 258 -18.51 12.74 -2.45
N SER A 259 -17.89 11.69 -3.03
CA SER A 259 -17.76 11.55 -4.48
C SER A 259 -19.12 11.64 -5.17
N ARG A 260 -19.19 12.43 -6.25
CA ARG A 260 -20.37 12.49 -7.14
C ARG A 260 -20.35 11.37 -8.19
N ASN A 261 -19.21 10.70 -8.37
CA ASN A 261 -19.01 9.64 -9.35
C ASN A 261 -18.79 8.25 -8.71
N LYS A 262 -19.46 7.94 -7.59
CA LYS A 262 -19.24 6.69 -6.82
C LYS A 262 -19.28 5.41 -7.67
N ALA A 263 -20.17 5.35 -8.66
CA ALA A 263 -20.27 4.20 -9.56
C ALA A 263 -19.01 4.03 -10.41
N GLU A 264 -18.47 5.11 -10.98
CA GLU A 264 -17.22 5.09 -11.75
C GLU A 264 -16.00 4.84 -10.85
N ALA A 265 -15.97 5.46 -9.67
CA ALA A 265 -14.94 5.22 -8.67
C ALA A 265 -14.91 3.74 -8.24
N THR A 266 -16.09 3.12 -8.07
CA THR A 266 -16.19 1.68 -7.77
C THR A 266 -15.69 0.83 -8.93
N ARG A 267 -16.06 1.16 -10.18
CA ARG A 267 -15.54 0.48 -11.38
C ARG A 267 -14.01 0.57 -11.49
N PHE A 268 -13.45 1.73 -11.18
CA PHE A 268 -12.00 1.90 -11.15
C PHE A 268 -11.34 0.99 -10.11
N LEU A 269 -11.87 0.93 -8.90
CA LEU A 269 -11.36 0.05 -7.82
C LEU A 269 -11.48 -1.44 -8.22
N GLU A 270 -12.60 -1.82 -8.81
CA GLU A 270 -12.81 -3.16 -9.37
C GLU A 270 -11.76 -3.50 -10.44
N TRP A 271 -11.53 -2.57 -11.35
CA TRP A 271 -10.51 -2.71 -12.39
C TRP A 271 -9.10 -2.82 -11.79
N LEU A 272 -8.77 -2.04 -10.75
CA LEU A 272 -7.48 -2.15 -10.03
C LEU A 272 -7.22 -3.56 -9.49
N SER A 273 -8.26 -4.36 -9.24
CA SER A 273 -8.14 -5.74 -8.75
C SER A 273 -7.91 -6.78 -9.85
N THR A 274 -7.97 -6.38 -11.14
CA THR A 274 -7.78 -7.26 -12.30
C THR A 274 -6.29 -7.54 -12.56
N GLU A 275 -6.01 -8.60 -13.32
CA GLU A 275 -4.63 -8.99 -13.62
C GLU A 275 -3.81 -7.90 -14.35
N PRO A 276 -4.31 -7.25 -15.42
CA PRO A 276 -3.55 -6.19 -16.09
C PRO A 276 -3.21 -5.03 -15.17
N ALA A 277 -4.18 -4.55 -14.38
CA ALA A 277 -3.98 -3.46 -13.45
C ALA A 277 -3.03 -3.82 -12.31
N GLN A 278 -3.17 -5.02 -11.73
CA GLN A 278 -2.31 -5.50 -10.65
C GLN A 278 -0.85 -5.62 -11.09
N ARG A 279 -0.59 -6.05 -12.32
CA ARG A 279 0.78 -6.08 -12.87
C ARG A 279 1.39 -4.69 -12.91
N ILE A 280 0.68 -3.69 -13.42
CA ILE A 280 1.19 -2.31 -13.49
C ILE A 280 1.39 -1.73 -12.08
N PHE A 281 0.38 -1.87 -11.22
CA PHE A 281 0.35 -1.28 -9.88
C PHE A 281 1.42 -1.85 -8.94
N ALA A 282 1.63 -3.17 -9.00
CA ALA A 282 2.63 -3.86 -8.18
C ALA A 282 4.04 -3.73 -8.77
N ASP A 283 4.22 -4.01 -10.07
CA ASP A 283 5.55 -4.11 -10.68
C ASP A 283 6.28 -2.77 -10.69
N GLY A 284 5.54 -1.66 -10.93
CA GLY A 284 6.11 -0.31 -10.98
C GLY A 284 6.88 0.08 -9.71
N ASN A 285 6.54 -0.51 -8.56
CA ASN A 285 7.24 -0.30 -7.29
C ASN A 285 7.87 -1.57 -6.71
N MET A 286 8.00 -2.65 -7.49
CA MET A 286 8.54 -3.95 -7.03
C MET A 286 7.78 -4.52 -5.81
N GLU A 287 6.47 -4.40 -5.83
CA GLU A 287 5.56 -4.96 -4.84
C GLU A 287 4.97 -6.30 -5.33
N TYR A 288 4.23 -6.98 -4.45
CA TYR A 288 3.46 -8.17 -4.81
C TYR A 288 2.03 -7.78 -5.17
N PRO A 289 1.39 -8.45 -6.14
CA PRO A 289 -0.05 -8.31 -6.36
C PRO A 289 -0.85 -8.68 -5.09
N ALA A 290 -1.92 -7.96 -4.82
CA ALA A 290 -2.89 -8.32 -3.78
C ALA A 290 -3.84 -9.43 -4.25
N ASN A 291 -4.13 -9.50 -5.56
CA ASN A 291 -4.93 -10.58 -6.13
C ASN A 291 -4.10 -11.87 -6.22
N PRO A 292 -4.45 -12.94 -5.49
CA PRO A 292 -3.64 -14.16 -5.41
C PRO A 292 -3.57 -14.95 -6.73
N ARG A 293 -4.43 -14.64 -7.71
CA ARG A 293 -4.37 -15.24 -9.05
C ARG A 293 -3.29 -14.61 -9.93
N VAL A 294 -2.81 -13.42 -9.58
CA VAL A 294 -1.80 -12.68 -10.35
C VAL A 294 -0.41 -13.06 -9.84
N LYS A 295 0.43 -13.57 -10.74
CA LYS A 295 1.82 -13.87 -10.41
C LYS A 295 2.61 -12.56 -10.24
N PRO A 296 3.50 -12.46 -9.23
CA PRO A 296 4.40 -11.32 -9.11
C PRO A 296 5.38 -11.27 -10.30
N ASN A 297 5.89 -10.08 -10.60
CA ASN A 297 7.00 -9.89 -11.55
C ASN A 297 8.14 -10.88 -11.27
N SER A 298 8.82 -11.35 -12.32
CA SER A 298 9.94 -12.30 -12.19
C SER A 298 11.02 -11.82 -11.20
N THR A 299 11.30 -10.52 -11.17
CA THR A 299 12.26 -9.92 -10.22
C THR A 299 11.84 -10.11 -8.78
N VAL A 300 10.54 -9.90 -8.50
CA VAL A 300 9.95 -10.03 -7.16
C VAL A 300 9.78 -11.52 -6.79
N ALA A 301 9.39 -12.36 -7.77
CA ALA A 301 9.26 -13.80 -7.62
C ALA A 301 10.60 -14.47 -7.27
N ALA A 302 11.71 -13.96 -7.80
CA ALA A 302 13.06 -14.47 -7.57
C ALA A 302 13.54 -14.35 -6.11
N TRP A 303 12.87 -13.53 -5.27
CA TRP A 303 13.17 -13.45 -3.84
C TRP A 303 12.65 -14.66 -3.05
N GLY A 304 11.88 -15.54 -3.70
CA GLY A 304 11.34 -16.76 -3.12
C GLY A 304 9.92 -16.62 -2.59
N LYS A 305 9.33 -17.76 -2.27
CA LYS A 305 7.98 -17.86 -1.70
C LYS A 305 8.05 -17.69 -0.19
N PHE A 306 7.01 -17.08 0.38
CA PHE A 306 6.86 -16.96 1.83
C PHE A 306 5.38 -17.01 2.22
N LYS A 307 5.14 -17.44 3.46
CA LYS A 307 3.86 -17.34 4.13
C LYS A 307 3.68 -15.92 4.66
N GLN A 308 2.60 -15.26 4.25
CA GLN A 308 2.17 -13.96 4.77
C GLN A 308 1.44 -14.15 6.11
N ASP A 309 1.63 -13.22 7.04
CA ASP A 309 0.74 -13.06 8.19
C ASP A 309 -0.64 -12.61 7.71
N ARG A 310 -1.66 -13.43 8.01
CA ARG A 310 -3.06 -13.20 7.60
C ARG A 310 -3.90 -12.44 8.63
N ILE A 311 -3.28 -11.83 9.65
CA ILE A 311 -4.00 -10.85 10.46
C ILE A 311 -4.48 -9.71 9.57
N ASN A 312 -5.71 -9.23 9.80
CA ASN A 312 -6.25 -8.15 8.97
C ASN A 312 -5.39 -6.88 9.15
N VAL A 313 -4.95 -6.31 8.03
CA VAL A 313 -4.06 -5.14 8.02
C VAL A 313 -4.69 -3.88 8.62
N ALA A 314 -6.02 -3.83 8.81
CA ALA A 314 -6.71 -2.79 9.57
C ALA A 314 -6.16 -2.64 11.00
N LYS A 315 -5.66 -3.73 11.60
CA LYS A 315 -5.02 -3.70 12.93
C LYS A 315 -3.81 -2.78 12.98
N ALA A 316 -3.16 -2.53 11.86
CA ALA A 316 -2.08 -1.55 11.76
C ALA A 316 -2.54 -0.13 12.10
N GLY A 317 -3.78 0.23 11.72
CA GLY A 317 -4.40 1.51 12.05
C GLY A 317 -4.99 1.53 13.45
N GLU A 318 -5.80 0.51 13.79
CA GLU A 318 -6.48 0.41 15.09
C GLU A 318 -5.51 0.54 16.28
N LEU A 319 -4.32 -0.05 16.16
CA LEU A 319 -3.33 -0.09 17.23
C LEU A 319 -2.16 0.87 16.99
N GLN A 320 -2.25 1.77 16.00
CA GLN A 320 -1.13 2.64 15.61
C GLN A 320 -0.70 3.57 16.75
N VAL A 321 -1.67 4.17 17.44
CA VAL A 321 -1.41 5.07 18.59
C VAL A 321 -0.72 4.32 19.72
N GLN A 322 -1.18 3.11 20.04
CA GLN A 322 -0.55 2.27 21.06
C GLN A 322 0.87 1.85 20.64
N ALA A 323 1.08 1.53 19.36
CA ALA A 323 2.40 1.20 18.84
C ALA A 323 3.38 2.37 18.96
N VAL A 324 2.95 3.60 18.65
CA VAL A 324 3.78 4.80 18.82
C VAL A 324 4.16 5.01 20.28
N LYS A 325 3.19 4.95 21.20
CA LYS A 325 3.43 5.07 22.64
C LYS A 325 4.37 4.00 23.17
N LEU A 326 4.17 2.75 22.73
CA LEU A 326 5.03 1.62 23.10
C LEU A 326 6.46 1.81 22.63
N MET A 327 6.66 2.19 21.36
CA MET A 327 8.01 2.42 20.81
C MET A 327 8.74 3.55 21.55
N ASP A 328 8.03 4.64 21.89
CA ASP A 328 8.57 5.73 22.68
C ASP A 328 9.02 5.26 24.08
N ARG A 329 8.13 4.59 24.83
CA ARG A 329 8.48 3.99 26.14
C ARG A 329 9.65 3.01 26.05
N ALA A 330 9.76 2.27 24.94
CA ALA A 330 10.82 1.31 24.68
C ALA A 330 12.16 1.96 24.30
N GLY A 331 12.22 3.28 24.16
CA GLY A 331 13.43 4.01 23.76
C GLY A 331 13.75 3.91 22.27
N TYR A 332 12.80 3.49 21.45
CA TYR A 332 12.98 3.38 20.00
C TYR A 332 12.74 4.73 19.33
N ARG A 333 13.81 5.44 18.98
CA ARG A 333 13.80 6.81 18.46
C ARG A 333 13.36 6.96 17.00
#